data_AF-A0A922LKW4-F1
#
_entry.id   AF-A0A922LKW4-F1
#
_cell.length_a   1.000
_cell.length_b   1.000
_cell.length_c   1.000
_cell.angle_alpha   90.00
_cell.angle_beta   90.00
_cell.angle_gamma   90.00
#
_symmetry.space_group_name_H-M   'P 1'
#
loop_
_entity.id
_entity.type
_entity.pdbx_description
1 polymer ?
#
loop_
_entity_poly.entity_id
_entity_poly.type
_entity_poly.pdbx_seq_one_letter_code
_entity_poly.pdbx_strand_id
1 'polypeptide(L)'
;MSTFDKIYRSVVPIKFFSEGWGAPDTLMRLIENMKVVTNRDKYCSVNISADVHIEKKTENNRTIQIEGSFMSPFDSVISNALKGDNRIARFQMIIPKKWPTNYRAVCVHFSGTGDHNYYRRRIFLANNLIKDGIASIILMNPFYSKRKPDDQQGSSLKFVSDLFIMGGALIMECSALLEWCERNGYGPFALHGISMGGYMSSLCATVWPKPISLIPCLSWTSASCVFLEGILSNTVDWPVLTKQYYSDSVYSDVIRPRIQPPIPEFYKTTDETFNDNLGDNLQYSTISINSLHSKHSNPVNVAPLATFSKQLDSRLHPIKRNPLKSSYSSFQVRDLLSQFINISNSTSQLSSSHSNTHKFTIAQKFLPSFM
;
A
#
# COMPACT_ATOMS: atom_id res chain seq x y z
N MET A 1 1.34 16.55 -19.16
CA MET A 1 0.06 16.14 -18.53
C MET A 1 -0.94 15.89 -19.65
N SER A 2 -1.54 14.70 -19.73
CA SER A 2 -2.34 14.32 -20.90
C SER A 2 -3.74 14.94 -20.88
N THR A 3 -4.39 15.06 -22.04
CA THR A 3 -5.78 15.53 -22.15
C THR A 3 -6.75 14.59 -21.42
N PHE A 4 -6.44 13.29 -21.37
CA PHE A 4 -7.19 12.29 -20.60
C PHE A 4 -7.15 12.58 -19.09
N ASP A 5 -5.98 12.97 -18.56
CA ASP A 5 -5.84 13.34 -17.14
C ASP A 5 -6.69 14.56 -16.78
N LYS A 6 -6.81 15.53 -17.71
CA LYS A 6 -7.64 16.73 -17.52
C LYS A 6 -9.13 16.38 -17.47
N ILE A 7 -9.58 15.49 -18.34
CA ILE A 7 -10.99 15.05 -18.41
C ILE A 7 -11.35 14.16 -17.20
N TYR A 8 -10.49 13.22 -16.81
CA TYR A 8 -10.75 12.41 -15.61
C TYR A 8 -10.87 13.27 -14.34
N ARG A 9 -10.09 14.35 -14.25
CA ARG A 9 -10.12 15.32 -13.14
C ARG A 9 -11.39 16.19 -13.10
N SER A 10 -12.10 16.38 -14.21
CA SER A 10 -13.24 17.32 -14.28
C SER A 10 -14.61 16.68 -14.01
N VAL A 11 -14.70 15.35 -13.85
CA VAL A 11 -15.99 14.65 -13.96
C VAL A 11 -16.57 14.14 -12.63
N VAL A 12 -15.90 14.24 -11.47
CA VAL A 12 -16.59 13.90 -10.20
C VAL A 12 -16.08 14.69 -8.99
N PRO A 13 -16.95 15.39 -8.23
CA PRO A 13 -16.59 16.09 -7.00
C PRO A 13 -16.47 15.11 -5.82
N ILE A 14 -15.79 13.98 -5.99
CA ILE A 14 -15.59 13.03 -4.89
C ILE A 14 -14.25 13.31 -4.23
N LYS A 15 -14.30 13.58 -2.93
CA LYS A 15 -13.13 13.84 -2.11
C LYS A 15 -12.66 12.56 -1.40
N PHE A 16 -11.36 12.28 -1.50
CA PHE A 16 -10.66 11.35 -0.62
C PHE A 16 -10.36 12.05 0.70
N PHE A 17 -10.39 11.25 1.77
CA PHE A 17 -10.02 11.64 3.11
C PHE A 17 -10.88 12.77 3.71
N SER A 18 -12.14 12.83 3.28
CA SER A 18 -13.10 13.88 3.68
C SER A 18 -13.46 13.87 5.17
N GLU A 19 -13.11 12.81 5.91
CA GLU A 19 -13.35 12.70 7.35
C GLU A 19 -12.06 12.77 8.18
N GLY A 20 -10.90 12.94 7.53
CA GLY A 20 -9.64 13.23 8.21
C GLY A 20 -8.62 12.10 8.15
N TRP A 21 -7.70 12.10 9.11
CA TRP A 21 -6.58 11.16 9.21
C TRP A 21 -7.01 9.76 9.66
N GLY A 22 -8.12 9.67 10.41
CA GLY A 22 -8.57 8.44 11.08
C GLY A 22 -8.19 8.42 12.56
N ALA A 23 -8.73 7.48 13.31
CA ALA A 23 -8.57 7.44 14.76
C ALA A 23 -7.09 7.32 15.18
N PRO A 24 -6.61 8.13 16.14
CA PRO A 24 -5.21 8.09 16.58
C PRO A 24 -4.72 6.72 17.02
N ASP A 25 -5.52 6.01 17.81
CA ASP A 25 -5.18 4.66 18.30
C ASP A 25 -5.01 3.66 17.15
N THR A 26 -5.84 3.77 16.11
CA THR A 26 -5.74 2.93 14.91
C THR A 26 -4.45 3.24 14.14
N LEU A 27 -4.13 4.52 13.95
CA LEU A 27 -2.89 4.94 13.28
C LEU A 27 -1.64 4.48 14.05
N MET A 28 -1.66 4.60 15.38
CA MET A 28 -0.58 4.11 16.23
C MET A 28 -0.36 2.60 16.10
N ARG A 29 -1.44 1.82 16.18
CA ARG A 29 -1.37 0.37 15.96
C ARG A 29 -0.89 0.00 14.57
N LEU A 30 -1.30 0.75 13.53
CA LEU A 30 -0.79 0.55 12.18
C LEU A 30 0.72 0.75 12.13
N ILE A 31 1.23 1.87 12.67
CA ILE A 31 2.67 2.18 12.69
C ILE A 31 3.48 1.10 13.43
N GLU A 32 2.97 0.63 14.57
CA GLU A 32 3.61 -0.43 15.35
C GLU A 32 3.68 -1.75 14.57
N ASN A 33 2.58 -2.13 13.92
CA ASN A 33 2.50 -3.37 13.14
C ASN A 33 3.26 -3.30 11.81
N MET A 34 3.47 -2.10 11.23
CA MET A 34 4.29 -1.95 10.03
C MET A 34 5.70 -2.51 10.22
N LYS A 35 6.28 -2.40 11.42
CA LYS A 35 7.61 -2.97 11.74
C LYS A 35 7.66 -4.50 11.67
N VAL A 36 6.52 -5.16 11.84
CA VAL A 36 6.38 -6.62 11.72
C VAL A 36 6.24 -6.98 10.25
N VAL A 37 5.35 -6.30 9.52
CA VAL A 37 5.05 -6.60 8.11
C VAL A 37 6.24 -6.29 7.20
N THR A 38 7.05 -5.26 7.48
CA THR A 38 8.22 -4.91 6.67
C THR A 38 9.43 -5.83 6.89
N ASN A 39 9.38 -6.72 7.89
CA ASN A 39 10.41 -7.72 8.14
C ASN A 39 9.86 -9.11 7.80
N ARG A 40 10.35 -9.70 6.70
CA ARG A 40 9.86 -10.99 6.20
C ARG A 40 9.96 -12.11 7.23
N ASP A 41 11.06 -12.22 7.97
CA ASP A 41 11.25 -13.29 8.96
C ASP A 41 10.24 -13.17 10.11
N LYS A 42 10.00 -11.94 10.59
CA LYS A 42 8.97 -11.67 11.59
C LYS A 42 7.57 -11.95 11.03
N TYR A 43 7.28 -11.51 9.81
CA TYR A 43 6.00 -11.76 9.18
C TYR A 43 5.71 -13.25 9.01
N CYS A 44 6.70 -14.05 8.63
CA CYS A 44 6.57 -15.50 8.48
C CYS A 44 6.32 -16.23 9.82
N SER A 45 6.66 -15.60 10.95
CA SER A 45 6.33 -16.12 12.28
C SER A 45 4.88 -15.84 12.69
N VAL A 46 4.17 -14.97 11.97
CA VAL A 46 2.75 -14.71 12.20
C VAL A 46 1.96 -15.91 11.70
N ASN A 47 1.20 -16.56 12.58
CA ASN A 47 0.34 -17.66 12.19
C ASN A 47 -0.89 -17.14 11.43
N ILE A 48 -0.82 -17.15 10.10
CA ILE A 48 -1.89 -16.67 9.22
C ILE A 48 -2.73 -17.86 8.76
N SER A 49 -3.74 -18.23 9.54
CA SER A 49 -4.71 -19.22 9.09
C SER A 49 -6.03 -18.56 8.71
N ALA A 50 -6.55 -18.91 7.54
CA ALA A 50 -7.93 -18.61 7.16
C ALA A 50 -8.74 -19.90 7.04
N ASP A 51 -9.91 -19.88 7.67
CA ASP A 51 -10.98 -20.82 7.41
C ASP A 51 -11.83 -20.31 6.25
N VAL A 52 -11.57 -20.86 5.07
CA VAL A 52 -12.19 -20.41 3.81
C VAL A 52 -13.53 -21.09 3.63
N HIS A 53 -14.59 -20.30 3.66
CA HIS A 53 -15.95 -20.72 3.38
C HIS A 53 -16.27 -20.55 1.89
N ILE A 54 -16.86 -21.59 1.29
CA ILE A 54 -17.28 -21.60 -0.12
C ILE A 54 -18.76 -21.21 -0.18
N GLU A 55 -19.02 -19.95 -0.53
CA GLU A 55 -20.38 -19.40 -0.59
C GLU A 55 -21.16 -19.91 -1.81
N LYS A 56 -20.46 -20.04 -2.95
CA LYS A 56 -21.07 -20.45 -4.21
C LYS A 56 -20.09 -21.20 -5.08
N LYS A 57 -20.57 -22.27 -5.71
CA LYS A 57 -19.84 -23.02 -6.73
C LYS A 57 -20.72 -23.18 -7.97
N THR A 58 -20.16 -22.84 -9.13
CA THR A 58 -20.80 -23.01 -10.43
C THR A 58 -19.82 -23.64 -11.40
N GLU A 59 -20.29 -24.54 -12.25
CA GLU A 59 -19.44 -25.34 -13.10
C GLU A 59 -20.00 -25.38 -14.52
N ASN A 60 -19.11 -25.28 -15.51
CA ASN A 60 -19.44 -25.48 -16.91
C ASN A 60 -18.44 -26.48 -17.53
N ASN A 61 -18.49 -26.68 -18.85
CA ASN A 61 -17.64 -27.67 -19.52
C ASN A 61 -16.13 -27.37 -19.46
N ARG A 62 -15.73 -26.12 -19.19
CA ARG A 62 -14.33 -25.67 -19.21
C ARG A 62 -13.80 -25.27 -17.83
N THR A 63 -14.64 -24.69 -16.99
CA THR A 63 -14.22 -24.07 -15.73
C THR A 63 -15.11 -24.44 -14.56
N ILE A 64 -14.51 -24.37 -13.37
CA ILE A 64 -15.20 -24.31 -12.08
C ILE A 64 -14.99 -22.90 -11.55
N GLN A 65 -16.09 -22.21 -11.24
CA GLN A 65 -16.07 -20.91 -10.57
C GLN A 65 -16.52 -21.08 -9.13
N ILE A 66 -15.76 -20.49 -8.22
CA ILE A 66 -16.01 -20.46 -6.78
C ILE A 66 -16.10 -19.00 -6.34
N GLU A 67 -17.09 -18.66 -5.52
CA GLU A 67 -17.05 -17.47 -4.68
C GLU A 67 -16.88 -17.92 -3.24
N GLY A 68 -15.88 -17.35 -2.57
CA GLY A 68 -15.53 -17.71 -1.21
C GLY A 68 -15.25 -16.50 -0.35
N SER A 69 -15.30 -16.72 0.95
CA SER A 69 -15.05 -15.72 1.96
C SER A 69 -14.38 -16.31 3.20
N PHE A 70 -13.73 -15.46 3.98
CA PHE A 70 -13.12 -15.81 5.25
C PHE A 70 -12.98 -14.57 6.12
N MET A 71 -12.83 -14.75 7.43
CA MET A 71 -12.49 -13.64 8.32
C MET A 71 -11.09 -13.13 7.98
N SER A 72 -10.95 -11.83 7.69
CA SER A 72 -9.64 -11.24 7.38
C SER A 72 -8.69 -11.41 8.57
N PRO A 73 -7.50 -12.03 8.40
CA PRO A 73 -6.54 -12.18 9.51
C PRO A 73 -6.13 -10.83 10.10
N PHE A 74 -6.21 -9.75 9.32
CA PHE A 74 -5.94 -8.38 9.76
C PHE A 74 -6.83 -7.94 10.92
N ASP A 75 -8.07 -8.42 10.97
CA ASP A 75 -9.02 -8.09 12.04
C ASP A 75 -8.55 -8.58 13.42
N SER A 76 -7.79 -9.67 13.45
CA SER A 76 -7.18 -10.19 14.70
C SER A 76 -5.95 -9.39 15.13
N VAL A 77 -5.24 -8.77 14.19
CA VAL A 77 -4.00 -8.01 14.45
C VAL A 77 -4.31 -6.59 14.90
N ILE A 78 -5.23 -5.90 14.21
CA ILE A 78 -5.67 -4.55 14.56
C ILE A 78 -7.18 -4.57 14.74
N SER A 79 -7.60 -4.98 15.94
CA SER A 79 -9.01 -5.04 16.30
C SER A 79 -9.72 -3.71 16.05
N ASN A 80 -10.94 -3.77 15.53
CA ASN A 80 -11.82 -2.64 15.18
C ASN A 80 -11.35 -1.76 14.00
N ALA A 81 -10.25 -2.08 13.33
CA ALA A 81 -9.85 -1.35 12.12
C ALA A 81 -10.75 -1.67 10.93
N LEU A 82 -11.13 -2.94 10.73
CA LEU A 82 -12.17 -3.34 9.79
C LEU A 82 -13.52 -3.37 10.53
N LYS A 83 -14.57 -2.80 9.93
CA LYS A 83 -15.92 -2.74 10.52
C LYS A 83 -16.93 -3.46 9.64
N GLY A 84 -17.94 -4.06 10.26
CA GLY A 84 -19.03 -4.75 9.57
C GLY A 84 -18.53 -5.75 8.53
N ASP A 85 -19.11 -5.69 7.33
CA ASP A 85 -18.75 -6.57 6.21
C ASP A 85 -17.33 -6.39 5.68
N ASN A 86 -16.66 -5.28 6.03
CA ASN A 86 -15.26 -5.06 5.64
C ASN A 86 -14.31 -6.06 6.32
N ARG A 87 -14.72 -6.67 7.45
CA ARG A 87 -13.98 -7.74 8.16
C ARG A 87 -13.95 -9.05 7.37
N ILE A 88 -14.90 -9.26 6.47
CA ILE A 88 -15.03 -10.48 5.68
C ILE A 88 -14.24 -10.29 4.39
N ALA A 89 -13.10 -10.97 4.28
CA ALA A 89 -12.35 -11.07 3.03
C ALA A 89 -13.18 -11.88 2.03
N ARG A 90 -13.24 -11.42 0.78
CA ARG A 90 -14.08 -12.03 -0.27
C ARG A 90 -13.26 -12.19 -1.54
N PHE A 91 -13.43 -13.33 -2.21
CA PHE A 91 -12.73 -13.61 -3.46
C PHE A 91 -13.59 -14.44 -4.41
N GLN A 92 -13.21 -14.41 -5.68
CA GLN A 92 -13.70 -15.34 -6.69
C GLN A 92 -12.53 -16.14 -7.27
N MET A 93 -12.64 -17.46 -7.30
CA MET A 93 -11.65 -18.33 -7.94
C MET A 93 -12.22 -18.91 -9.23
N ILE A 94 -11.45 -18.83 -10.33
CA ILE A 94 -11.77 -19.44 -11.63
C ILE A 94 -10.74 -20.53 -11.90
N ILE A 95 -11.20 -21.76 -12.04
CA ILE A 95 -10.35 -22.96 -12.07
C ILE A 95 -10.56 -23.68 -13.40
N PRO A 96 -9.49 -24.03 -14.13
CA PRO A 96 -9.62 -24.85 -15.34
C PRO A 96 -9.90 -26.30 -14.96
N LYS A 97 -10.74 -26.98 -15.76
CA LYS A 97 -10.97 -28.43 -15.60
C LYS A 97 -9.84 -29.29 -16.14
N LYS A 98 -9.05 -28.75 -17.05
CA LYS A 98 -7.91 -29.43 -17.68
C LYS A 98 -6.63 -28.67 -17.34
N TRP A 99 -5.62 -29.40 -16.91
CA TRP A 99 -4.30 -28.86 -16.56
C TRP A 99 -3.29 -29.40 -17.57
N PRO A 100 -2.48 -28.54 -18.22
CA PRO A 100 -1.49 -28.96 -19.21
C PRO A 100 -0.28 -29.65 -18.58
N THR A 101 -0.12 -29.54 -17.26
CA THR A 101 0.99 -30.14 -16.50
C THR A 101 0.45 -30.74 -15.21
N ASN A 102 1.31 -31.40 -14.43
CA ASN A 102 0.98 -31.87 -13.08
C ASN A 102 0.83 -30.72 -12.06
N TYR A 103 1.15 -29.48 -12.46
CA TYR A 103 0.99 -28.31 -11.62
C TYR A 103 -0.40 -27.70 -11.78
N ARG A 104 -0.94 -27.23 -10.65
CA ARG A 104 -2.22 -26.53 -10.58
C ARG A 104 -1.98 -25.05 -10.31
N ALA A 105 -1.34 -24.37 -11.27
CA ALA A 105 -0.87 -23.00 -11.12
C ALA A 105 -2.02 -22.01 -10.85
N VAL A 106 -1.77 -21.03 -9.97
CA VAL A 106 -2.76 -20.00 -9.61
C VAL A 106 -2.15 -18.60 -9.68
N CYS A 107 -2.84 -17.68 -10.35
CA CYS A 107 -2.53 -16.25 -10.34
C CYS A 107 -3.50 -15.47 -9.44
N VAL A 108 -3.00 -14.72 -8.47
CA VAL A 108 -3.80 -13.84 -7.61
C VAL A 108 -3.85 -12.45 -8.23
N HIS A 109 -5.07 -11.94 -8.47
CA HIS A 109 -5.32 -10.67 -9.12
C HIS A 109 -5.76 -9.61 -8.09
N PHE A 110 -5.00 -8.53 -7.97
CA PHE A 110 -5.32 -7.38 -7.12
C PHE A 110 -6.05 -6.29 -7.91
N SER A 111 -7.05 -5.64 -7.30
CA SER A 111 -7.80 -4.56 -7.95
C SER A 111 -7.03 -3.24 -7.95
N GLY A 112 -7.13 -2.53 -9.09
CA GLY A 112 -6.76 -1.13 -9.18
C GLY A 112 -7.82 -0.20 -8.56
N THR A 113 -7.54 1.11 -8.55
CA THR A 113 -8.47 2.12 -8.06
C THR A 113 -9.79 2.08 -8.85
N GLY A 114 -10.92 1.97 -8.17
CA GLY A 114 -12.26 1.88 -8.78
C GLY A 114 -12.64 0.51 -9.37
N ASP A 115 -11.77 -0.51 -9.32
CA ASP A 115 -12.12 -1.87 -9.74
C ASP A 115 -12.81 -2.66 -8.61
N HIS A 116 -14.06 -2.30 -8.34
CA HIS A 116 -14.78 -2.75 -7.14
C HIS A 116 -15.17 -4.23 -7.13
N ASN A 117 -15.44 -4.82 -8.29
CA ASN A 117 -16.02 -6.16 -8.42
C ASN A 117 -15.02 -7.13 -9.07
N TYR A 118 -15.44 -8.38 -9.26
CA TYR A 118 -14.61 -9.40 -9.93
C TYR A 118 -14.63 -9.29 -11.46
N TYR A 119 -15.66 -8.65 -12.01
CA TYR A 119 -16.05 -8.78 -13.42
C TYR A 119 -14.92 -8.44 -14.40
N ARG A 120 -14.27 -7.27 -14.27
CA ARG A 120 -13.24 -6.83 -15.22
C ARG A 120 -12.04 -7.78 -15.23
N ARG A 121 -11.49 -8.07 -14.05
CA ARG A 121 -10.37 -9.02 -13.89
C ARG A 121 -10.73 -10.43 -14.36
N ARG A 122 -11.99 -10.86 -14.21
CA ARG A 122 -12.44 -12.17 -14.73
C ARG A 122 -12.45 -12.19 -16.25
N ILE A 123 -13.11 -11.20 -16.87
CA ILE A 123 -13.32 -11.18 -18.33
C ILE A 123 -12.02 -10.95 -19.08
N PHE A 124 -11.21 -9.97 -18.67
CA PHE A 124 -10.04 -9.55 -19.45
C PHE A 124 -8.79 -10.38 -19.15
N LEU A 125 -8.68 -10.99 -17.96
CA LEU A 125 -7.49 -11.73 -17.58
C LEU A 125 -7.78 -13.20 -17.25
N ALA A 126 -8.61 -13.48 -16.24
CA ALA A 126 -8.80 -14.87 -15.76
C ALA A 126 -9.27 -15.81 -16.87
N ASN A 127 -10.24 -15.40 -17.68
CA ASN A 127 -10.75 -16.20 -18.79
C ASN A 127 -9.69 -16.52 -19.86
N ASN A 128 -8.68 -15.66 -20.03
CA ASN A 128 -7.57 -15.92 -20.93
C ASN A 128 -6.57 -16.90 -20.30
N LEU A 129 -6.23 -16.71 -19.02
CA LEU A 129 -5.33 -17.62 -18.28
C LEU A 129 -5.84 -19.07 -18.21
N ILE A 130 -7.16 -19.26 -18.22
CA ILE A 130 -7.78 -20.59 -18.29
C ILE A 130 -7.37 -21.36 -19.55
N LYS A 131 -7.12 -20.67 -20.68
CA LYS A 131 -6.68 -21.31 -21.94
C LYS A 131 -5.30 -21.93 -21.79
N ASP A 132 -4.46 -21.34 -20.95
CA ASP A 132 -3.12 -21.80 -20.61
C ASP A 132 -3.12 -22.76 -19.40
N GLY A 133 -4.30 -23.12 -18.89
CA GLY A 133 -4.44 -23.99 -17.73
C GLY A 133 -3.99 -23.35 -16.42
N ILE A 134 -4.07 -22.02 -16.30
CA ILE A 134 -3.75 -21.28 -15.08
C ILE A 134 -5.06 -20.85 -14.42
N ALA A 135 -5.25 -21.21 -13.15
CA ALA A 135 -6.37 -20.73 -12.35
C ALA A 135 -6.14 -19.28 -11.88
N SER A 136 -7.22 -18.58 -11.55
CA SER A 136 -7.14 -17.23 -11.01
C SER A 136 -7.89 -17.10 -9.70
N ILE A 137 -7.31 -16.39 -8.74
CA ILE A 137 -8.02 -15.85 -7.57
C ILE A 137 -8.16 -14.35 -7.77
N ILE A 138 -9.39 -13.85 -7.70
CA ILE A 138 -9.72 -12.44 -7.87
C ILE A 138 -10.16 -11.92 -6.50
N LEU A 139 -9.26 -11.18 -5.83
CA LEU A 139 -9.47 -10.71 -4.47
C LEU A 139 -10.28 -9.39 -4.45
N MET A 140 -11.28 -9.28 -3.59
CA MET A 140 -12.00 -8.01 -3.36
C MET A 140 -11.26 -7.18 -2.33
N ASN A 141 -10.83 -5.98 -2.71
CA ASN A 141 -10.19 -5.07 -1.76
C ASN A 141 -11.13 -4.73 -0.59
N PRO A 142 -10.57 -4.49 0.61
CA PRO A 142 -11.26 -3.75 1.65
C PRO A 142 -11.87 -2.46 1.10
N PHE A 143 -13.00 -2.02 1.67
CA PHE A 143 -13.73 -0.82 1.24
C PHE A 143 -14.32 -0.85 -0.18
N TYR A 144 -14.34 -2.00 -0.86
CA TYR A 144 -14.91 -2.13 -2.20
C TYR A 144 -16.16 -3.03 -2.22
N SER A 145 -17.12 -2.70 -3.09
CA SER A 145 -18.31 -3.53 -3.33
C SER A 145 -19.00 -3.95 -2.02
N LYS A 146 -19.16 -5.25 -1.74
CA LYS A 146 -19.75 -5.79 -0.50
C LYS A 146 -18.98 -5.40 0.77
N ARG A 147 -17.74 -4.92 0.67
CA ARG A 147 -16.90 -4.47 1.79
C ARG A 147 -16.89 -2.94 1.94
N LYS A 148 -17.58 -2.21 1.06
CA LYS A 148 -17.62 -0.75 1.04
C LYS A 148 -18.62 -0.22 2.09
N PRO A 149 -18.23 0.74 2.95
CA PRO A 149 -19.19 1.44 3.80
C PRO A 149 -20.33 2.08 2.98
N ASP A 150 -21.54 2.11 3.55
CA ASP A 150 -22.74 2.61 2.86
C ASP A 150 -22.60 4.07 2.46
N ASP A 151 -21.96 4.85 3.31
CA ASP A 151 -21.71 6.27 3.18
C ASP A 151 -20.44 6.62 2.38
N GLN A 152 -19.71 5.62 1.88
CA GLN A 152 -18.54 5.82 1.00
C GLN A 152 -18.95 5.86 -0.47
N GLN A 153 -18.52 6.90 -1.19
CA GLN A 153 -18.76 7.03 -2.63
C GLN A 153 -17.60 6.43 -3.44
N GLY A 154 -17.91 5.44 -4.29
CA GLY A 154 -16.91 4.77 -5.13
C GLY A 154 -15.71 4.28 -4.34
N SER A 155 -14.50 4.62 -4.82
CA SER A 155 -13.22 4.24 -4.20
C SER A 155 -12.65 5.32 -3.27
N SER A 156 -13.41 6.39 -3.01
CA SER A 156 -12.95 7.51 -2.20
C SER A 156 -13.03 7.18 -0.72
N LEU A 157 -11.90 6.72 -0.19
CA LEU A 157 -11.72 6.40 1.22
C LEU A 157 -11.97 7.63 2.10
N LYS A 158 -12.62 7.44 3.24
CA LYS A 158 -13.04 8.53 4.13
C LYS A 158 -11.92 9.01 5.04
N PHE A 159 -11.06 8.10 5.46
CA PHE A 159 -9.91 8.41 6.31
C PHE A 159 -8.59 8.03 5.65
N VAL A 160 -7.52 8.74 5.99
CA VAL A 160 -6.15 8.36 5.56
C VAL A 160 -5.78 6.98 6.10
N SER A 161 -6.18 6.65 7.34
CA SER A 161 -5.99 5.32 7.94
C SER A 161 -6.55 4.18 7.08
N ASP A 162 -7.64 4.41 6.36
CA ASP A 162 -8.30 3.38 5.55
C ASP A 162 -7.40 2.88 4.42
N LEU A 163 -6.49 3.73 3.92
CA LEU A 163 -5.51 3.35 2.91
C LEU A 163 -4.54 2.29 3.46
N PHE A 164 -4.09 2.47 4.70
CA PHE A 164 -3.18 1.55 5.39
C PHE A 164 -3.88 0.28 5.82
N ILE A 165 -5.12 0.40 6.30
CA ILE A 165 -5.98 -0.74 6.61
C ILE A 165 -6.20 -1.59 5.37
N MET A 166 -6.48 -0.96 4.22
CA MET A 166 -6.64 -1.67 2.96
C MET A 166 -5.37 -2.44 2.58
N GLY A 167 -4.22 -1.76 2.62
CA GLY A 167 -2.93 -2.37 2.26
C GLY A 167 -2.55 -3.52 3.19
N GLY A 168 -2.60 -3.30 4.50
CA GLY A 168 -2.26 -4.33 5.50
C GLY A 168 -3.19 -5.54 5.43
N ALA A 169 -4.50 -5.31 5.23
CA ALA A 169 -5.45 -6.40 5.08
C ALA A 169 -5.19 -7.23 3.83
N LEU A 170 -4.92 -6.60 2.69
CA LEU A 170 -4.60 -7.31 1.45
C LEU A 170 -3.33 -8.15 1.54
N ILE A 171 -2.30 -7.69 2.27
CA ILE A 171 -1.07 -8.46 2.49
C ILE A 171 -1.37 -9.76 3.24
N MET A 172 -2.11 -9.68 4.34
CA MET A 172 -2.48 -10.85 5.14
C MET A 172 -3.51 -11.75 4.47
N GLU A 173 -4.51 -11.19 3.80
CA GLU A 173 -5.51 -11.93 3.04
C GLU A 173 -4.88 -12.69 1.86
N CYS A 174 -3.90 -12.09 1.17
CA CYS A 174 -3.15 -12.80 0.13
C CYS A 174 -2.37 -13.98 0.72
N SER A 175 -1.66 -13.77 1.83
CA SER A 175 -0.88 -14.83 2.48
C SER A 175 -1.77 -16.01 2.88
N ALA A 176 -2.92 -15.71 3.50
CA ALA A 176 -3.90 -16.72 3.89
C ALA A 176 -4.46 -17.51 2.69
N LEU A 177 -4.73 -16.82 1.57
CA LEU A 177 -5.21 -17.46 0.34
C LEU A 177 -4.15 -18.33 -0.33
N LEU A 178 -2.88 -17.91 -0.34
CA LEU A 178 -1.78 -18.71 -0.85
C LEU A 178 -1.58 -19.98 -0.02
N GLU A 179 -1.60 -19.88 1.31
CA GLU A 179 -1.53 -21.05 2.19
C GLU A 179 -2.74 -21.98 2.03
N TRP A 180 -3.95 -21.42 1.91
CA TRP A 180 -5.14 -22.22 1.60
C TRP A 180 -5.00 -22.93 0.26
N CYS A 181 -4.47 -22.26 -0.76
CA CYS A 181 -4.17 -22.87 -2.06
C CYS A 181 -3.17 -24.03 -1.95
N GLU A 182 -2.05 -23.84 -1.24
CA GLU A 182 -1.05 -24.90 -1.06
C GLU A 182 -1.64 -26.13 -0.38
N ARG A 183 -2.42 -25.93 0.69
CA ARG A 183 -3.11 -27.03 1.42
C ARG A 183 -4.08 -27.80 0.52
N ASN A 184 -4.61 -27.16 -0.52
CA ASN A 184 -5.52 -27.77 -1.48
C ASN A 184 -4.83 -28.25 -2.78
N GLY A 185 -3.49 -28.34 -2.77
CA GLY A 185 -2.70 -28.87 -3.87
C GLY A 185 -2.62 -27.94 -5.10
N TYR A 186 -2.76 -26.63 -4.89
CA TYR A 186 -2.51 -25.63 -5.91
C TYR A 186 -1.06 -25.11 -5.83
N GLY A 187 -0.51 -24.72 -6.98
CA GLY A 187 0.86 -24.23 -7.12
C GLY A 187 1.45 -24.59 -8.49
N PRO A 188 2.45 -23.84 -8.99
CA PRO A 188 3.08 -22.65 -8.38
C PRO A 188 2.18 -21.39 -8.43
N PHE A 189 2.62 -20.31 -7.78
CA PHE A 189 1.84 -19.07 -7.67
C PHE A 189 2.42 -17.88 -8.42
N ALA A 190 1.52 -17.03 -8.89
CA ALA A 190 1.84 -15.71 -9.41
C ALA A 190 0.98 -14.63 -8.74
N LEU A 191 1.54 -13.43 -8.56
CA LEU A 191 0.82 -12.24 -8.12
C LEU A 191 0.78 -11.22 -9.26
N HIS A 192 -0.39 -10.67 -9.51
CA HIS A 192 -0.60 -9.69 -10.56
C HIS A 192 -1.56 -8.58 -10.12
N GLY A 193 -1.31 -7.37 -10.59
CA GLY A 193 -2.28 -6.30 -10.55
C GLY A 193 -1.87 -5.12 -11.40
N ILE A 194 -2.81 -4.20 -11.59
CA ILE A 194 -2.61 -2.96 -12.38
C ILE A 194 -2.77 -1.75 -11.45
N SER A 195 -1.87 -0.76 -11.58
CA SER A 195 -1.89 0.49 -10.80
C SER A 195 -1.80 0.20 -9.29
N MET A 196 -2.79 0.61 -8.48
CA MET A 196 -2.89 0.23 -7.07
C MET A 196 -2.79 -1.29 -6.86
N GLY A 197 -3.36 -2.09 -7.78
CA GLY A 197 -3.23 -3.55 -7.72
C GLY A 197 -1.79 -4.03 -7.96
N GLY A 198 -1.05 -3.36 -8.83
CA GLY A 198 0.37 -3.68 -9.10
C GLY A 198 1.25 -3.34 -7.90
N TYR A 199 0.94 -2.22 -7.23
CA TYR A 199 1.56 -1.84 -5.96
C TYR A 199 1.30 -2.91 -4.89
N MET A 200 0.04 -3.34 -4.73
CA MET A 200 -0.31 -4.36 -3.76
C MET A 200 0.28 -5.74 -4.07
N SER A 201 0.32 -6.16 -5.33
CA SER A 201 0.99 -7.41 -5.70
C SER A 201 2.47 -7.40 -5.33
N SER A 202 3.12 -6.24 -5.47
CA SER A 202 4.53 -6.07 -5.12
C SER A 202 4.74 -6.17 -3.61
N LEU A 203 3.92 -5.49 -2.81
CA LEU A 203 3.98 -5.59 -1.34
C LEU A 203 3.69 -7.01 -0.83
N CYS A 204 2.75 -7.73 -1.44
CA CYS A 204 2.47 -9.11 -1.04
C CYS A 204 3.62 -10.05 -1.39
N ALA A 205 4.33 -9.81 -2.51
CA ALA A 205 5.47 -10.61 -2.91
C ALA A 205 6.66 -10.47 -1.95
N THR A 206 6.88 -9.29 -1.34
CA THR A 206 8.04 -9.07 -0.45
C THR A 206 7.94 -9.83 0.86
N VAL A 207 6.71 -10.11 1.33
CA VAL A 207 6.49 -10.78 2.62
C VAL A 207 6.28 -12.29 2.50
N TRP A 208 5.95 -12.80 1.31
CA TRP A 208 5.72 -14.22 1.09
C TRP A 208 7.03 -15.02 1.18
N PRO A 209 7.13 -16.11 1.98
CA PRO A 209 8.39 -16.83 2.24
C PRO A 209 8.90 -17.70 1.10
N LYS A 210 8.05 -18.08 0.14
CA LYS A 210 8.38 -19.06 -0.90
C LYS A 210 8.59 -18.39 -2.27
N PRO A 211 9.19 -19.06 -3.26
CA PRO A 211 9.29 -18.54 -4.61
C PRO A 211 7.91 -18.16 -5.16
N ILE A 212 7.79 -16.97 -5.73
CA ILE A 212 6.54 -16.47 -6.30
C ILE A 212 6.83 -15.61 -7.53
N SER A 213 6.06 -15.83 -8.60
CA SER A 213 6.13 -14.99 -9.79
C SER A 213 5.41 -13.67 -9.53
N LEU A 214 5.99 -12.55 -9.95
CA LEU A 214 5.41 -11.22 -9.76
C LEU A 214 5.28 -10.53 -11.12
N ILE A 215 4.06 -10.11 -11.47
CA ILE A 215 3.74 -9.39 -12.72
C ILE A 215 3.00 -8.09 -12.37
N PRO A 216 3.71 -7.06 -11.86
CA PRO A 216 3.10 -5.80 -11.46
C PRO A 216 3.05 -4.86 -12.67
N CYS A 217 1.85 -4.38 -13.03
CA CYS A 217 1.67 -3.49 -14.17
C CYS A 217 1.30 -2.08 -13.68
N LEU A 218 1.90 -1.04 -14.28
CA LEU A 218 1.67 0.37 -13.92
C LEU A 218 1.82 0.62 -12.40
N SER A 219 2.67 -0.16 -11.74
CA SER A 219 2.93 -0.02 -10.31
C SER A 219 3.82 1.19 -10.06
N TRP A 220 3.66 1.83 -8.91
CA TRP A 220 4.59 2.85 -8.44
C TRP A 220 5.32 2.36 -7.19
N THR A 221 6.39 3.05 -6.82
CA THR A 221 7.14 2.74 -5.60
C THR A 221 6.41 3.17 -4.34
N SER A 222 5.44 4.08 -4.42
CA SER A 222 4.69 4.61 -3.28
C SER A 222 3.34 5.19 -3.71
N ALA A 223 2.32 5.12 -2.85
CA ALA A 223 1.08 5.85 -3.09
C ALA A 223 1.19 7.37 -2.79
N SER A 224 2.29 7.84 -2.17
CA SER A 224 2.48 9.26 -1.79
C SER A 224 2.41 10.17 -3.00
N CYS A 225 3.16 9.83 -4.05
CA CYS A 225 3.19 10.62 -5.28
C CYS A 225 1.80 10.78 -5.90
N VAL A 226 0.92 9.77 -5.79
CA VAL A 226 -0.40 9.76 -6.41
C VAL A 226 -1.33 10.75 -5.73
N PHE A 227 -1.27 10.82 -4.40
CA PHE A 227 -2.11 11.70 -3.59
C PHE A 227 -1.55 13.11 -3.39
N LEU A 228 -0.28 13.36 -3.69
CA LEU A 228 0.35 14.67 -3.47
C LEU A 228 0.55 15.46 -4.75
N GLU A 229 1.08 14.79 -5.77
CA GLU A 229 1.51 15.41 -7.02
C GLU A 229 0.74 14.84 -8.22
N GLY A 230 0.19 13.62 -8.06
CA GLY A 230 -0.37 12.82 -9.12
C GLY A 230 -1.83 13.12 -9.48
N ILE A 231 -2.48 12.14 -10.10
CA ILE A 231 -3.85 12.32 -10.61
C ILE A 231 -4.88 12.53 -9.50
N LEU A 232 -4.63 12.01 -8.29
CA LEU A 232 -5.54 12.09 -7.14
C LEU A 232 -5.23 13.29 -6.21
N SER A 233 -4.23 14.12 -6.50
CA SER A 233 -3.85 15.22 -5.60
C SER A 233 -4.96 16.24 -5.35
N ASN A 234 -5.78 16.48 -6.38
CA ASN A 234 -6.93 17.39 -6.31
C ASN A 234 -8.18 16.77 -5.66
N THR A 235 -8.20 15.44 -5.50
CA THR A 235 -9.32 14.75 -4.85
C THR A 235 -9.12 14.66 -3.34
N VAL A 236 -7.91 14.91 -2.81
CA VAL A 236 -7.68 14.96 -1.36
C VAL A 236 -8.36 16.18 -0.73
N ASP A 237 -9.05 15.98 0.40
CA ASP A 237 -9.61 17.06 1.23
C ASP A 237 -8.54 17.66 2.16
N TRP A 238 -7.61 18.43 1.56
CA TRP A 238 -6.55 19.10 2.29
C TRP A 238 -7.06 20.01 3.43
N PRO A 239 -8.12 20.81 3.26
CA PRO A 239 -8.67 21.61 4.36
C PRO A 239 -9.06 20.79 5.59
N VAL A 240 -9.74 19.66 5.41
CA VAL A 240 -10.13 18.77 6.53
C VAL A 240 -8.90 18.20 7.22
N LEU A 241 -7.95 17.66 6.45
CA LEU A 241 -6.71 17.09 7.00
C LEU A 241 -5.87 18.13 7.74
N THR A 242 -5.78 19.35 7.20
CA THR A 242 -5.05 20.47 7.78
C THR A 242 -5.69 20.91 9.09
N LYS A 243 -7.01 21.10 9.08
CA LYS A 243 -7.76 21.50 10.27
C LYS A 243 -7.56 20.48 11.38
N GLN A 244 -7.72 19.19 11.10
CA GLN A 244 -7.57 18.15 12.13
C GLN A 244 -6.14 18.08 12.67
N TYR A 245 -5.13 18.14 11.80
CA TYR A 245 -3.73 18.09 12.18
C TYR A 245 -3.33 19.19 13.19
N TYR A 246 -3.84 20.41 13.02
CA TYR A 246 -3.55 21.52 13.94
C TYR A 246 -4.52 21.64 15.12
N SER A 247 -5.72 21.08 15.01
CA SER A 247 -6.73 21.18 16.08
C SER A 247 -6.56 20.10 17.15
N ASP A 248 -5.96 18.96 16.81
CA ASP A 248 -5.70 17.85 17.72
C ASP A 248 -4.20 17.53 17.70
N SER A 249 -3.52 17.91 18.79
CA SER A 249 -2.07 17.81 18.89
C SER A 249 -1.56 16.37 18.90
N VAL A 250 -2.43 15.36 19.07
CA VAL A 250 -2.03 13.95 18.96
C VAL A 250 -1.47 13.65 17.55
N TYR A 251 -2.01 14.27 16.50
CA TYR A 251 -1.50 14.04 15.14
C TYR A 251 -0.12 14.67 14.93
N SER A 252 0.12 15.88 15.46
CA SER A 252 1.41 16.58 15.33
C SER A 252 2.49 16.06 16.28
N ASP A 253 2.14 15.80 17.54
CA ASP A 253 3.09 15.60 18.63
C ASP A 253 3.36 14.12 18.88
N VAL A 254 2.40 13.24 18.55
CA VAL A 254 2.49 11.80 18.84
C VAL A 254 2.66 11.00 17.56
N ILE A 255 1.76 11.18 16.59
CA ILE A 255 1.69 10.36 15.39
C ILE A 255 2.81 10.71 14.41
N ARG A 256 2.93 11.99 14.00
CA ARG A 256 3.92 12.44 13.01
C ARG A 256 5.37 12.01 13.34
N PRO A 257 5.88 12.15 14.58
CA PRO A 257 7.27 11.75 14.88
C PRO A 257 7.55 10.25 14.71
N ARG A 258 6.52 9.39 14.81
CA ARG A 258 6.67 7.93 14.70
C ARG A 258 6.69 7.42 13.26
N ILE A 259 6.40 8.30 12.30
CA ILE A 259 6.25 8.01 10.88
C ILE A 259 7.52 8.43 10.10
N GLN A 260 8.50 8.97 10.81
CA GLN A 260 9.76 9.42 10.23
C GLN A 260 10.73 8.25 9.95
N PRO A 261 11.60 8.39 8.94
CA PRO A 261 12.75 9.27 9.06
C PRO A 261 12.43 10.72 8.69
N PRO A 262 13.23 11.69 9.19
CA PRO A 262 13.03 13.10 8.92
C PRO A 262 12.98 13.33 7.42
N ILE A 263 12.13 14.28 7.02
CA ILE A 263 12.02 14.84 5.68
C ILE A 263 13.42 14.87 5.03
N PRO A 264 13.67 14.14 3.91
CA PRO A 264 14.88 14.33 3.14
C PRO A 264 15.02 15.81 2.81
N GLU A 265 16.19 16.42 2.98
CA GLU A 265 16.41 17.87 2.87
C GLU A 265 15.67 18.53 1.68
N PHE A 266 15.58 17.82 0.56
CA PHE A 266 14.85 18.21 -0.65
C PHE A 266 13.36 18.53 -0.47
N TYR A 267 12.68 17.91 0.51
CA TYR A 267 11.26 18.13 0.81
C TYR A 267 11.05 19.13 1.95
N LYS A 268 12.11 19.65 2.59
CA LYS A 268 11.99 20.77 3.50
C LYS A 268 11.86 22.03 2.65
N THR A 269 10.69 22.64 2.58
CA THR A 269 10.61 24.04 2.18
C THR A 269 11.35 24.86 3.22
N THR A 270 12.46 25.46 2.83
CA THR A 270 12.98 26.63 3.50
C THR A 270 11.97 27.75 3.27
N ASP A 271 11.13 28.04 4.26
CA ASP A 271 10.40 29.31 4.34
C ASP A 271 11.45 30.43 4.54
N GLU A 272 12.22 30.75 3.51
CA GLU A 272 13.14 31.90 3.46
C GLU A 272 12.83 32.88 2.33
N THR A 273 11.63 32.80 1.74
CA THR A 273 11.16 33.85 0.82
C THR A 273 9.83 34.44 1.29
N PHE A 274 9.86 35.03 2.48
CA PHE A 274 9.15 36.27 2.75
C PHE A 274 10.21 37.32 3.10
N ASN A 275 10.93 37.78 2.08
CA ASN A 275 11.52 39.10 2.13
C ASN A 275 10.69 39.97 1.17
N ASP A 276 9.92 40.87 1.77
CA ASP A 276 9.50 42.09 1.13
C ASP A 276 10.74 42.75 0.51
N ASN A 277 10.79 42.81 -0.82
CA ASN A 277 11.21 43.99 -1.56
C ASN A 277 11.00 43.79 -3.06
N LEU A 278 10.04 44.55 -3.56
CA LEU A 278 9.89 44.97 -4.94
C LEU A 278 11.19 45.67 -5.39
N GLY A 279 11.81 45.23 -6.49
CA GLY A 279 12.90 46.00 -7.12
C GLY A 279 13.89 45.18 -7.94
N ASP A 280 13.68 45.21 -9.25
CA ASP A 280 14.69 45.32 -10.30
C ASP A 280 15.73 44.21 -10.58
N ASN A 281 15.66 43.80 -11.86
CA ASN A 281 16.76 43.43 -12.76
C ASN A 281 17.37 42.02 -12.71
N LEU A 282 16.86 41.22 -13.65
CA LEU A 282 17.61 40.43 -14.63
C LEU A 282 19.13 40.64 -14.64
N GLN A 283 19.89 39.57 -14.36
CA GLN A 283 21.10 39.25 -15.15
C GLN A 283 21.51 37.78 -15.02
N TYR A 284 21.67 37.15 -16.18
CA TYR A 284 22.33 35.87 -16.39
C TYR A 284 23.78 35.89 -15.89
N SER A 285 24.26 34.81 -15.27
CA SER A 285 25.58 34.26 -15.59
C SER A 285 25.84 32.88 -14.97
N THR A 286 26.38 32.03 -15.85
CA THR A 286 26.97 30.69 -15.71
C THR A 286 28.19 30.68 -14.77
N ILE A 287 28.69 29.47 -14.43
CA ILE A 287 30.02 29.06 -13.89
C ILE A 287 29.92 28.50 -12.47
N SER A 288 30.60 27.44 -12.01
CA SER A 288 31.27 26.25 -12.58
C SER A 288 31.57 25.34 -11.39
N ILE A 289 31.71 24.05 -11.67
CA ILE A 289 32.18 22.99 -10.77
C ILE A 289 33.60 23.28 -10.27
N ASN A 290 33.87 23.06 -8.97
CA ASN A 290 35.04 22.30 -8.51
C ASN A 290 35.13 22.14 -6.97
N SER A 291 35.20 20.86 -6.56
CA SER A 291 36.13 20.33 -5.53
C SER A 291 35.87 20.74 -4.06
N LEU A 292 36.31 20.04 -3.02
CA LEU A 292 37.28 18.98 -2.75
C LEU A 292 37.00 18.58 -1.27
N HIS A 293 36.99 17.28 -0.92
CA HIS A 293 37.51 16.66 0.33
C HIS A 293 37.16 17.25 1.74
N SER A 294 37.06 16.55 2.88
CA SER A 294 37.56 15.28 3.44
C SER A 294 36.79 15.04 4.77
N LYS A 295 36.39 13.81 5.13
CA LYS A 295 37.04 12.81 6.03
C LYS A 295 36.56 12.79 7.51
N HIS A 296 36.46 11.54 8.00
CA HIS A 296 36.43 10.99 9.37
C HIS A 296 35.08 10.98 10.13
N SER A 297 34.37 9.84 10.34
CA SER A 297 34.61 8.62 11.17
C SER A 297 34.71 8.96 12.66
N ASN A 298 33.97 8.46 13.67
CA ASN A 298 33.31 7.20 14.07
C ASN A 298 32.94 7.40 15.60
N PRO A 299 32.42 6.44 16.41
CA PRO A 299 31.54 5.30 16.19
C PRO A 299 30.33 5.24 17.18
N VAL A 300 29.53 4.20 16.95
CA VAL A 300 28.34 3.69 17.65
C VAL A 300 28.59 3.28 19.11
N ASN A 301 27.58 3.43 19.98
CA ASN A 301 27.46 2.67 21.22
C ASN A 301 25.99 2.27 21.49
N VAL A 302 25.75 0.99 21.77
CA VAL A 302 24.43 0.36 22.00
C VAL A 302 24.50 -0.46 23.29
N ALA A 303 23.57 -0.23 24.22
CA ALA A 303 23.17 -1.16 25.29
C ALA A 303 21.83 -0.68 25.95
N PRO A 304 21.13 -1.45 26.80
CA PRO A 304 19.98 -2.27 26.38
C PRO A 304 18.67 -1.99 27.15
N LEU A 305 17.61 -2.67 26.70
CA LEU A 305 16.24 -2.77 27.25
C LEU A 305 16.15 -2.83 28.78
N ALA A 306 15.19 -2.09 29.35
CA ALA A 306 14.49 -2.47 30.58
C ALA A 306 13.04 -1.95 30.57
N THR A 307 12.12 -2.91 30.57
CA THR A 307 10.90 -2.99 31.41
C THR A 307 10.10 -1.72 31.67
N PHE A 308 8.87 -1.63 31.15
CA PHE A 308 7.80 -0.90 31.85
C PHE A 308 6.51 -1.70 31.97
N SER A 309 6.17 -1.89 33.24
CA SER A 309 4.99 -2.50 33.82
C SER A 309 3.73 -1.65 33.56
N LYS A 310 2.58 -2.34 33.63
CA LYS A 310 1.23 -1.80 33.72
C LYS A 310 1.14 -0.57 34.63
N GLN A 311 0.54 0.51 34.12
CA GLN A 311 -0.30 1.36 34.96
C GLN A 311 -1.40 2.01 34.12
N LEU A 312 -2.62 1.60 34.44
CA LEU A 312 -3.88 2.20 34.04
C LEU A 312 -4.00 3.51 34.83
N ASP A 313 -4.12 4.67 34.16
CA ASP A 313 -4.51 5.90 34.85
C ASP A 313 -5.39 6.76 33.95
N SER A 314 -6.67 6.79 34.34
CA SER A 314 -7.75 7.56 33.75
C SER A 314 -7.70 8.99 34.29
N ARG A 315 -7.10 9.94 33.54
CA ARG A 315 -7.20 11.37 33.87
C ARG A 315 -7.40 12.22 32.61
N LEU A 316 -8.60 12.78 32.52
CA LEU A 316 -8.98 13.87 31.63
C LEU A 316 -7.98 15.03 31.76
N HIS A 317 -7.37 15.46 30.65
CA HIS A 317 -6.53 16.66 30.62
C HIS A 317 -7.32 17.89 30.14
N PRO A 318 -7.07 19.09 30.72
CA PRO A 318 -7.83 20.31 30.43
C PRO A 318 -7.41 20.95 29.10
N ILE A 319 -8.41 21.38 28.33
CA ILE A 319 -8.27 22.12 27.07
C ILE A 319 -7.72 23.52 27.36
N LYS A 320 -6.47 23.81 26.95
CA LYS A 320 -5.99 25.19 26.81
C LYS A 320 -6.27 25.68 25.38
N ARG A 321 -7.19 26.65 25.26
CA ARG A 321 -7.44 27.38 24.01
C ARG A 321 -6.37 28.47 23.85
N ASN A 322 -5.56 28.38 22.80
CA ASN A 322 -4.78 29.52 22.30
C ASN A 322 -5.47 30.11 21.05
N PRO A 323 -5.42 31.43 20.81
CA PRO A 323 -6.11 32.06 19.70
C PRO A 323 -5.48 31.72 18.35
N LEU A 324 -6.33 31.47 17.35
CA LEU A 324 -5.95 31.20 15.96
C LEU A 324 -5.21 32.38 15.32
N LYS A 325 -3.97 32.17 14.91
CA LYS A 325 -3.31 33.01 13.89
C LYS A 325 -3.54 32.38 12.51
N SER A 326 -4.07 33.18 11.59
CA SER A 326 -4.56 32.81 10.27
C SER A 326 -3.46 32.79 9.20
N SER A 327 -2.49 31.88 9.32
CA SER A 327 -1.51 31.62 8.25
C SER A 327 -0.77 30.31 8.49
N TYR A 328 -1.36 29.16 8.14
CA TYR A 328 -0.68 27.87 8.20
C TYR A 328 -0.73 27.21 6.82
N SER A 329 0.44 26.94 6.26
CA SER A 329 0.61 26.55 4.86
C SER A 329 0.14 25.11 4.62
N SER A 330 -0.55 24.89 3.49
CA SER A 330 -1.01 23.58 2.99
C SER A 330 0.11 22.56 2.76
N PHE A 331 1.37 22.96 2.96
CA PHE A 331 2.58 22.20 2.75
C PHE A 331 2.82 21.13 3.83
N GLN A 332 2.72 21.47 5.11
CA GLN A 332 3.06 20.57 6.22
C GLN A 332 2.15 19.32 6.33
N VAL A 333 0.96 19.40 5.72
CA VAL A 333 -0.10 18.39 5.74
C VAL A 333 0.06 17.45 4.55
N ARG A 334 0.48 17.99 3.39
CA ARG A 334 0.95 17.21 2.24
C ARG A 334 2.14 16.33 2.62
N ASP A 335 3.06 16.87 3.41
CA ASP A 335 4.21 16.11 3.91
C ASP A 335 3.84 14.93 4.81
N LEU A 336 2.82 15.08 5.65
CA LEU A 336 2.39 14.01 6.54
C LEU A 336 1.81 12.83 5.74
N LEU A 337 1.00 13.10 4.72
CA LEU A 337 0.47 12.06 3.83
C LEU A 337 1.59 11.39 3.02
N SER A 338 2.62 12.15 2.61
CA SER A 338 3.79 11.61 1.92
C SER A 338 4.55 10.60 2.77
N GLN A 339 4.80 10.95 4.02
CA GLN A 339 5.57 10.15 4.97
C GLN A 339 4.81 8.92 5.38
N PHE A 340 3.52 9.07 5.73
CA PHE A 340 2.63 7.95 6.03
C PHE A 340 2.68 6.89 4.94
N ILE A 341 2.62 7.30 3.67
CA ILE A 341 2.58 6.37 2.56
C ILE A 341 3.98 5.84 2.19
N ASN A 342 5.07 6.55 2.48
CA ASN A 342 6.43 6.16 2.12
C ASN A 342 7.09 5.14 3.07
N ILE A 343 6.62 4.98 4.32
CA ILE A 343 7.21 4.03 5.28
C ILE A 343 7.16 2.58 4.78
N SER A 344 6.15 2.21 3.98
CA SER A 344 6.00 0.87 3.42
C SER A 344 7.11 0.45 2.45
N ASN A 345 8.01 1.36 2.03
CA ASN A 345 8.97 1.12 0.95
C ASN A 345 10.44 1.14 1.37
N SER A 346 10.75 1.31 2.66
CA SER A 346 12.11 1.57 3.14
C SER A 346 13.03 0.34 3.29
N THR A 347 12.66 -0.83 2.76
CA THR A 347 13.48 -2.07 2.85
C THR A 347 14.09 -2.57 1.53
N SER A 348 13.94 -1.86 0.41
CA SER A 348 14.58 -2.28 -0.85
C SER A 348 16.08 -1.95 -0.98
N GLN A 349 16.67 -1.21 -0.04
CA GLN A 349 18.07 -0.77 -0.15
C GLN A 349 19.08 -1.44 0.81
N LEU A 350 18.65 -2.29 1.75
CA LEU A 350 19.59 -2.89 2.73
C LEU A 350 19.93 -4.38 2.52
N SER A 351 19.37 -5.06 1.52
CA SER A 351 19.68 -6.49 1.28
C SER A 351 20.68 -6.76 0.15
N SER A 352 21.22 -5.74 -0.54
CA SER A 352 22.24 -5.93 -1.58
C SER A 352 23.64 -5.61 -1.06
N SER A 353 24.13 -6.43 -0.13
CA SER A 353 25.57 -6.48 0.19
C SER A 353 26.08 -7.91 0.12
N HIS A 354 25.96 -8.52 -1.06
CA HIS A 354 26.78 -9.66 -1.44
C HIS A 354 27.56 -9.34 -2.71
N SER A 355 28.86 -9.11 -2.50
CA SER A 355 29.89 -9.25 -3.52
C SER A 355 29.87 -10.68 -4.05
N ASN A 356 29.58 -10.86 -5.33
CA ASN A 356 30.38 -11.72 -6.19
C ASN A 356 30.05 -11.52 -7.66
N THR A 357 31.11 -11.29 -8.41
CA THR A 357 31.24 -11.23 -9.86
C THR A 357 30.82 -12.54 -10.50
N HIS A 358 29.65 -12.58 -11.15
CA HIS A 358 29.39 -13.58 -12.19
C HIS A 358 28.87 -12.90 -13.46
N LYS A 359 29.65 -13.05 -14.53
CA LYS A 359 29.36 -12.65 -15.89
C LYS A 359 28.03 -13.28 -16.35
N PHE A 360 27.08 -12.44 -16.76
CA PHE A 360 25.89 -12.89 -17.48
C PHE A 360 26.30 -13.50 -18.82
N THR A 361 26.08 -14.81 -18.98
CA THR A 361 26.14 -15.47 -20.29
C THR A 361 24.69 -15.68 -20.74
N ILE A 362 24.30 -14.99 -21.81
CA ILE A 362 23.00 -15.11 -22.46
C ILE A 362 22.93 -16.49 -23.12
N ALA A 363 22.12 -17.39 -22.57
CA ALA A 363 21.77 -18.65 -23.23
C ALA A 363 20.62 -18.40 -24.21
N GLN A 364 20.98 -18.01 -25.45
CA GLN A 364 20.12 -18.21 -26.62
C GLN A 364 20.16 -19.69 -27.01
N LYS A 365 19.05 -20.40 -26.79
CA LYS A 365 18.68 -21.58 -27.60
C LYS A 365 17.27 -21.98 -27.22
N PHE A 366 16.33 -21.82 -28.15
CA PHE A 366 15.20 -22.71 -28.47
C PHE A 366 14.23 -21.93 -29.38
N LEU A 367 14.56 -21.88 -30.68
CA LEU A 367 13.61 -21.67 -31.76
C LEU A 367 13.79 -22.84 -32.74
N PRO A 368 12.69 -23.47 -33.21
CA PRO A 368 12.74 -24.61 -34.11
C PRO A 368 13.12 -24.19 -35.53
N SER A 369 13.92 -25.03 -36.18
CA SER A 369 14.26 -24.95 -37.60
C SER A 369 13.03 -25.25 -38.46
N PHE A 370 12.66 -24.31 -39.33
CA PHE A 370 11.83 -24.56 -40.49
C PHE A 370 12.73 -24.90 -41.68
N MET A 371 12.61 -26.13 -42.17
CA MET A 371 12.45 -26.48 -43.58
C MET A 371 11.78 -27.84 -43.68
#